data_AF-A0A517Z7C5-F1
#
_entry.id   AF-A0A517Z7C5-F1
#
_cell.length_a   1.000
_cell.length_b   1.000
_cell.length_c   1.000
_cell.angle_alpha   90.00
_cell.angle_beta   90.00
_cell.angle_gamma   90.00
#
_symmetry.space_group_name_H-M   'P 1'
#
loop_
_entity.id
_entity.type
_entity.pdbx_description
1 polymer ?
#
loop_
_entity_poly.entity_id
_entity_poly.type
_entity_poly.pdbx_seq_one_letter_code
_entity_poly.pdbx_strand_id
1 'polypeptide(L)'
;MSSDVLTLLAIDAGNTRIKCGLFRVEPEASRVLPECAGQWAFATGAAVDPAAIGVTDPATPAIITGSNPAEVERIVAEWPVTLPQPLRLSDRSSLPLKIDVDFPEKVGIDRLLNAIAANQIRSEGEPAILIDSGTATTIDYVNADGTFCGGAILPGFELCARALNQYTALLPHIPMHELLARESLPDEVGRNTEAAITSGLYWGHVGAVNGLLRRQMHLAGRELEETGGPAAMTGGPLVLLTGGAATLLQPHMPSIVRYEPHLSLQGLAFVAASQHRAVATD
;
A
#
# COMPACT_ATOMS: atom_id res chain seq x y z
N MET A 1 -32.45 -7.67 -5.48
CA MET A 1 -32.16 -7.43 -4.05
C MET A 1 -31.13 -6.32 -4.05
N SER A 2 -31.42 -5.19 -3.40
CA SER A 2 -30.47 -4.06 -3.34
C SER A 2 -29.24 -4.57 -2.60
N SER A 3 -28.10 -4.68 -3.27
CA SER A 3 -26.82 -4.90 -2.60
C SER A 3 -26.55 -3.63 -1.80
N ASP A 4 -26.77 -3.65 -0.49
CA ASP A 4 -26.53 -2.48 0.34
C ASP A 4 -25.03 -2.15 0.31
N VAL A 5 -24.71 -1.07 -0.40
CA VAL A 5 -23.35 -0.54 -0.51
C VAL A 5 -22.96 0.04 0.85
N LEU A 6 -22.00 -0.58 1.51
CA LEU A 6 -21.46 -0.11 2.78
C LEU A 6 -20.48 1.02 2.51
N THR A 7 -20.72 2.20 3.09
CA THR A 7 -19.73 3.27 3.14
C THR A 7 -18.97 3.20 4.45
N LEU A 8 -17.64 3.23 4.42
CA LEU A 8 -16.81 3.20 5.62
C LEU A 8 -15.56 4.08 5.48
N LEU A 9 -15.04 4.54 6.61
CA LEU A 9 -13.79 5.29 6.68
C LEU A 9 -12.62 4.38 7.07
N ALA A 10 -11.57 4.35 6.25
CA ALA A 10 -10.32 3.63 6.51
C ALA A 10 -9.19 4.62 6.83
N ILE A 11 -8.46 4.38 7.93
CA ILE A 11 -7.36 5.23 8.40
C ILE A 11 -6.09 4.40 8.56
N ASP A 12 -5.02 4.83 7.90
CA ASP A 12 -3.66 4.28 8.01
C ASP A 12 -2.72 5.34 8.62
N ALA A 13 -2.35 5.15 9.88
CA ALA A 13 -1.48 6.04 10.63
C ALA A 13 -0.01 5.62 10.51
N GLY A 14 0.68 6.20 9.52
CA GLY A 14 2.09 5.96 9.26
C GLY A 14 3.04 6.85 10.05
N ASN A 15 4.34 6.58 9.88
CA ASN A 15 5.42 7.35 10.53
C ASN A 15 5.61 8.76 9.95
N THR A 16 5.21 8.98 8.70
CA THR A 16 5.40 10.26 8.00
C THR A 16 4.07 10.95 7.69
N ARG A 17 3.03 10.16 7.44
CA ARG A 17 1.71 10.65 7.06
C ARG A 17 0.63 9.76 7.66
N ILE A 18 -0.53 10.37 7.91
CA ILE A 18 -1.80 9.70 8.17
C ILE A 18 -2.56 9.72 6.86
N LYS A 19 -2.97 8.56 6.34
CA LYS A 19 -3.81 8.46 5.16
C LYS A 19 -5.23 8.10 5.59
N CYS A 20 -6.22 8.80 5.05
CA CYS A 20 -7.63 8.53 5.29
C CYS A 20 -8.31 8.32 3.94
N GLY A 21 -9.23 7.37 3.86
CA GLY A 21 -10.07 7.21 2.67
C GLY A 21 -11.47 6.77 3.03
N LEU A 22 -12.45 7.37 2.37
CA LEU A 22 -13.85 6.98 2.44
C LEU A 22 -14.11 5.99 1.30
N PHE A 23 -14.56 4.79 1.64
CA PHE A 23 -14.74 3.71 0.67
C PHE A 23 -16.18 3.25 0.60
N ARG A 24 -16.64 2.98 -0.62
CA ARG A 24 -17.85 2.22 -0.89
C ARG A 24 -17.47 0.77 -1.15
N VAL A 25 -18.03 -0.12 -0.35
CA VAL A 25 -17.80 -1.56 -0.43
C VAL A 25 -19.11 -2.21 -0.77
N GLU A 26 -19.12 -2.96 -1.88
CA GLU A 26 -20.19 -3.90 -2.19
C GLU A 26 -19.83 -5.25 -1.57
N PRO A 27 -20.46 -5.67 -0.46
CA PRO A 27 -20.00 -6.84 0.28
C PRO A 27 -20.12 -8.14 -0.55
N GLU A 28 -21.07 -8.19 -1.48
CA GLU A 28 -21.31 -9.36 -2.34
C GLU A 28 -20.50 -9.33 -3.65
N ALA A 29 -19.82 -8.23 -3.97
CA ALA A 29 -19.01 -8.14 -5.17
C ALA A 29 -17.75 -9.00 -5.01
N SER A 30 -17.64 -10.04 -5.84
CA SER A 30 -16.42 -10.81 -5.97
C SER A 30 -15.47 -10.12 -6.95
N ARG A 31 -14.18 -10.12 -6.66
CA ARG A 31 -13.14 -9.61 -7.57
C ARG A 31 -13.20 -8.12 -7.88
N VAL A 32 -13.74 -7.33 -6.95
CA VAL A 32 -13.77 -5.86 -7.03
C VAL A 32 -13.12 -5.28 -5.77
N LEU A 33 -12.25 -4.29 -5.96
CA LEU A 33 -11.72 -3.51 -4.84
C LEU A 33 -12.75 -2.49 -4.38
N PRO A 34 -12.78 -2.14 -3.08
CA PRO A 34 -13.52 -0.98 -2.59
C PRO A 34 -13.30 0.28 -3.43
N GLU A 35 -14.39 0.95 -3.80
CA GLU A 35 -14.34 2.21 -4.54
C GLU A 35 -13.95 3.34 -3.58
N CYS A 36 -12.91 4.09 -3.91
CA CYS A 36 -12.50 5.27 -3.14
C CYS A 36 -13.41 6.46 -3.47
N ALA A 37 -14.31 6.82 -2.57
CA ALA A 37 -15.18 7.99 -2.69
C ALA A 37 -14.47 9.31 -2.34
N GLY A 38 -13.39 9.24 -1.55
CA GLY A 38 -12.56 10.39 -1.19
C GLY A 38 -11.31 9.95 -0.45
N GLN A 39 -10.24 10.73 -0.56
CA GLN A 39 -8.98 10.46 0.12
C GLN A 39 -8.36 11.75 0.66
N TRP A 40 -7.68 11.61 1.79
CA TRP A 40 -6.98 12.69 2.48
C TRP A 40 -5.65 12.17 3.02
N ALA A 41 -4.68 13.07 3.10
CA ALA A 41 -3.41 12.78 3.74
C ALA A 41 -3.01 13.95 4.63
N PHE A 42 -2.60 13.62 5.84
CA PHE A 42 -2.13 14.57 6.84
C PHE A 42 -0.70 14.25 7.24
N ALA A 43 0.04 15.24 7.75
CA ALA A 43 1.29 14.96 8.43
C ALA A 43 1.01 14.19 9.73
N THR A 44 1.89 13.27 10.11
CA THR A 44 1.85 12.63 11.43
C THR A 44 1.85 13.69 12.53
N GLY A 45 0.97 13.57 13.51
CA GLY A 45 0.72 14.53 14.59
C GLY A 45 -0.35 15.58 14.29
N ALA A 46 -0.86 15.66 13.05
CA ALA A 46 -1.98 16.54 12.72
C ALA A 46 -3.31 16.00 13.26
N ALA A 47 -4.24 16.89 13.58
CA ALA A 47 -5.60 16.51 13.94
C ALA A 47 -6.30 15.84 12.74
N VAL A 48 -7.01 14.74 13.01
CA VAL A 48 -7.86 14.05 12.03
C VAL A 48 -9.30 14.36 12.39
N ASP A 49 -9.94 15.26 11.63
CA ASP A 49 -11.34 15.61 11.80
C ASP A 49 -12.22 14.81 10.82
N PRO A 50 -13.06 13.86 11.29
CA PRO A 50 -13.98 13.09 10.46
C PRO A 50 -14.88 13.95 9.55
N ALA A 51 -15.34 15.10 10.03
CA ALA A 51 -16.19 15.99 9.24
C ALA A 51 -15.41 16.61 8.07
N ALA A 52 -14.14 17.00 8.31
CA ALA A 52 -13.26 17.54 7.27
C ALA A 52 -12.87 16.50 6.20
N ILE A 53 -12.94 15.22 6.53
CA ILE A 53 -12.69 14.09 5.62
C ILE A 53 -13.98 13.47 5.06
N GLY A 54 -15.06 14.25 5.00
CA GLY A 54 -16.27 13.88 4.27
C GLY A 54 -17.17 12.86 4.98
N VAL A 55 -16.97 12.59 6.28
CA VAL A 55 -17.93 11.81 7.07
C VAL A 55 -19.15 12.68 7.36
N THR A 56 -20.22 12.50 6.59
CA THR A 56 -21.48 13.25 6.74
C THR A 56 -22.54 12.48 7.54
N ASP A 57 -22.49 11.15 7.53
CA ASP A 57 -23.35 10.29 8.32
C ASP A 57 -22.61 9.83 9.59
N PRO A 58 -23.06 10.22 10.80
CA PRO A 58 -22.47 9.77 12.06
C PRO A 58 -22.45 8.25 12.26
N ALA A 59 -23.30 7.49 11.54
CA ALA A 59 -23.32 6.04 11.58
C ALA A 59 -22.24 5.40 10.69
N THR A 60 -21.47 6.18 9.91
CA THR A 60 -20.40 5.67 9.05
C THR A 60 -19.36 4.95 9.90
N PRO A 61 -19.16 3.64 9.74
CA PRO A 61 -18.13 2.94 10.48
C PRO A 61 -16.73 3.40 10.08
N ALA A 62 -15.83 3.42 11.05
CA ALA A 62 -14.44 3.75 10.85
C ALA A 62 -13.55 2.58 11.30
N ILE A 63 -12.47 2.34 10.57
CA ILE A 63 -11.42 1.40 10.92
C ILE A 63 -10.07 2.11 10.88
N ILE A 64 -9.19 1.79 11.84
CA ILE A 64 -7.87 2.37 11.96
C ILE A 64 -6.80 1.31 12.20
N THR A 65 -5.68 1.47 11.52
CA THR A 65 -4.42 0.77 11.81
C THR A 65 -3.24 1.64 11.39
N GLY A 66 -2.03 1.12 11.48
CA GLY A 66 -0.88 1.79 10.90
C GLY A 66 0.46 1.31 11.42
N SER A 67 1.53 1.76 10.78
CA SER A 67 2.91 1.44 11.17
C SER A 67 3.41 2.25 12.38
N ASN A 68 2.62 3.20 12.89
CA ASN A 68 2.93 4.03 14.05
C ASN A 68 1.87 3.86 15.15
N PRO A 69 2.06 2.91 16.09
CA PRO A 69 1.07 2.61 17.13
C PRO A 69 0.75 3.80 18.03
N ALA A 70 1.72 4.65 18.35
CA ALA A 70 1.48 5.84 19.17
C ALA A 70 0.53 6.82 18.48
N GLU A 71 0.64 6.94 17.16
CA GLU A 71 -0.24 7.80 16.37
C GLU A 71 -1.64 7.22 16.24
N VAL A 72 -1.78 5.89 16.11
CA VAL A 72 -3.08 5.21 16.18
C VAL A 72 -3.76 5.52 17.52
N GLU A 73 -3.06 5.32 18.63
CA GLU A 73 -3.63 5.58 19.97
C GLU A 73 -4.04 7.05 20.15
N ARG A 74 -3.22 7.97 19.64
CA ARG A 74 -3.52 9.41 19.69
C ARG A 74 -4.80 9.74 18.92
N ILE A 75 -4.92 9.30 17.66
CA ILE A 75 -6.10 9.55 16.84
C ILE A 75 -7.36 8.98 17.50
N VAL A 76 -7.27 7.79 18.09
CA VAL A 76 -8.43 7.19 18.77
C VAL A 76 -8.78 7.96 20.05
N ALA A 77 -7.80 8.41 20.82
CA ALA A 77 -8.04 9.19 22.04
C ALA A 77 -8.65 10.58 21.74
N GLU A 78 -8.26 11.19 20.63
CA GLU A 78 -8.79 12.47 20.14
C GLU A 78 -10.07 12.32 19.30
N TRP A 79 -10.53 11.08 19.06
CA TRP A 79 -11.69 10.82 18.21
C TRP A 79 -12.95 11.51 18.76
N PRO A 80 -13.76 12.17 17.92
CA PRO A 80 -14.96 12.86 18.39
C PRO A 80 -15.89 11.94 19.17
N VAL A 81 -16.18 12.29 20.42
CA VAL A 81 -17.05 11.49 21.33
C VAL A 81 -18.49 11.36 20.84
N THR A 82 -18.90 12.21 19.89
CA THR A 82 -20.22 12.16 19.25
C THR A 82 -20.32 11.10 18.15
N LEU A 83 -19.19 10.49 17.75
CA LEU A 83 -19.12 9.45 16.74
C LEU A 83 -18.79 8.09 17.37
N PRO A 84 -19.23 6.97 16.76
CA PRO A 84 -18.74 5.66 17.12
C PRO A 84 -17.22 5.59 17.08
N GLN A 85 -16.62 4.88 18.04
CA GLN A 85 -15.17 4.67 18.09
C GLN A 85 -14.71 3.86 16.86
N PRO A 86 -13.57 4.22 16.25
CA PRO A 86 -13.04 3.47 15.13
C PRO A 86 -12.58 2.09 15.60
N LEU A 87 -12.89 1.07 14.81
CA LEU A 87 -12.40 -0.28 15.01
C LEU A 87 -10.88 -0.31 14.84
N ARG A 88 -10.16 -0.78 15.86
CA ARG A 88 -8.70 -0.89 15.81
C ARG A 88 -8.32 -2.26 15.25
N LEU A 89 -7.60 -2.26 14.14
CA LEU A 89 -7.00 -3.48 13.60
C LEU A 89 -5.56 -3.60 14.13
N SER A 90 -5.42 -4.20 15.31
CA SER A 90 -4.15 -4.42 15.99
C SER A 90 -3.65 -5.87 15.91
N ASP A 91 -4.57 -6.83 15.79
CA ASP A 91 -4.24 -8.25 15.73
C ASP A 91 -4.16 -8.76 14.28
N ARG A 92 -2.96 -9.14 13.87
CA ARG A 92 -2.69 -9.70 12.54
C ARG A 92 -3.34 -11.07 12.35
N SER A 93 -3.64 -11.81 13.42
CA SER A 93 -4.29 -13.11 13.34
C SER A 93 -5.75 -13.03 12.88
N SER A 94 -6.37 -11.85 13.02
CA SER A 94 -7.73 -11.57 12.57
C SER A 94 -7.82 -11.27 11.06
N LEU A 95 -6.69 -11.17 10.38
CA LEU A 95 -6.66 -10.91 8.94
C LEU A 95 -7.06 -12.16 8.16
N PRO A 96 -7.88 -12.02 7.10
CA PRO A 96 -8.22 -13.11 6.19
C PRO A 96 -7.07 -13.40 5.22
N LEU A 97 -5.87 -13.66 5.76
CA LEU A 97 -4.63 -13.84 5.00
C LEU A 97 -3.73 -14.86 5.70
N LYS A 98 -3.29 -15.89 4.97
CA LYS A 98 -2.22 -16.76 5.43
C LYS A 98 -0.87 -16.05 5.26
N ILE A 99 -0.06 -16.06 6.31
CA ILE A 99 1.25 -15.42 6.35
C ILE A 99 2.29 -16.50 6.60
N ASP A 100 3.18 -16.73 5.65
CA ASP A 100 4.22 -17.76 5.69
C ASP A 100 5.60 -17.12 5.61
N VAL A 101 6.04 -16.61 6.76
CA VAL A 101 7.38 -16.07 6.99
C VAL A 101 7.81 -16.47 8.40
N ASP A 102 9.12 -16.42 8.69
CA ASP A 102 9.66 -16.83 9.99
C ASP A 102 9.05 -16.11 11.20
N PHE A 103 8.66 -14.83 11.03
CA PHE A 103 8.12 -13.97 12.09
C PHE A 103 6.89 -13.19 11.60
N PRO A 104 5.70 -13.81 11.48
CA PRO A 104 4.50 -13.17 10.94
C PRO A 104 4.09 -11.89 11.68
N GLU A 105 4.32 -11.85 12.98
CA GLU A 105 4.00 -10.71 13.86
C GLU A 105 4.83 -9.46 13.56
N LYS A 106 5.99 -9.61 12.93
CA LYS A 106 6.90 -8.51 12.59
C LYS A 106 6.62 -7.90 11.21
N VAL A 107 5.73 -8.49 10.42
CA VAL A 107 5.40 -7.95 9.11
C VAL A 107 4.63 -6.64 9.27
N GLY A 108 5.01 -5.63 8.47
CA GLY A 108 4.30 -4.36 8.40
C GLY A 108 2.84 -4.58 7.99
N ILE A 109 1.90 -3.92 8.68
CA ILE A 109 0.47 -4.11 8.43
C ILE A 109 0.06 -3.66 7.03
N ASP A 110 0.66 -2.57 6.53
CA ASP A 110 0.51 -2.06 5.17
C ASP A 110 0.80 -3.12 4.09
N ARG A 111 1.88 -3.89 4.26
CA ARG A 111 2.24 -5.00 3.36
C ARG A 111 1.19 -6.11 3.34
N LEU A 112 0.64 -6.44 4.52
CA LEU A 112 -0.42 -7.44 4.65
C LEU A 112 -1.74 -6.95 4.04
N LEU A 113 -2.08 -5.68 4.23
CA LEU A 113 -3.27 -5.07 3.64
C LEU A 113 -3.18 -5.01 2.11
N ASN A 114 -2.01 -4.69 1.56
CA ASN A 114 -1.76 -4.76 0.11
C ASN A 114 -2.00 -6.18 -0.42
N ALA A 115 -1.57 -7.21 0.33
CA ALA A 115 -1.78 -8.61 -0.04
C ALA A 115 -3.26 -9.03 0.03
N ILE A 116 -4.00 -8.57 1.04
CA ILE A 116 -5.45 -8.80 1.13
C ILE A 116 -6.18 -8.16 -0.05
N ALA A 117 -5.84 -6.92 -0.39
CA ALA A 117 -6.42 -6.23 -1.54
C ALA A 117 -6.12 -6.97 -2.86
N ALA A 118 -4.89 -7.46 -3.04
CA ALA A 118 -4.53 -8.25 -4.22
C ALA A 118 -5.26 -9.60 -4.30
N ASN A 119 -5.36 -10.32 -3.17
CA ASN A 119 -6.12 -11.56 -3.08
C ASN A 119 -7.59 -11.38 -3.42
N GLN A 120 -8.16 -10.21 -3.15
CA GLN A 120 -9.55 -9.91 -3.48
C GLN A 120 -9.81 -9.89 -4.99
N ILE A 121 -8.83 -9.50 -5.81
CA ILE A 121 -9.04 -9.23 -7.25
C ILE A 121 -8.34 -10.19 -8.21
N ARG A 122 -7.30 -10.88 -7.73
CA ARG A 122 -6.55 -11.83 -8.56
C ARG A 122 -7.42 -13.05 -8.89
N SER A 123 -7.02 -13.76 -9.93
CA SER A 123 -7.63 -15.05 -10.27
C SER A 123 -7.17 -16.14 -9.31
N GLU A 124 -7.97 -17.21 -9.20
CA GLU A 124 -7.57 -18.38 -8.42
C GLU A 124 -6.33 -19.03 -9.04
N GLY A 125 -5.34 -19.36 -8.21
CA GLY A 125 -4.05 -19.91 -8.65
C GLY A 125 -3.10 -18.88 -9.26
N GLU A 126 -3.44 -17.59 -9.28
CA GLU A 126 -2.58 -16.51 -9.80
C GLU A 126 -1.71 -15.92 -8.68
N PRO A 127 -0.38 -16.03 -8.74
CA PRO A 127 0.49 -15.32 -7.81
C PRO A 127 0.36 -13.80 -7.97
N ALA A 128 0.73 -13.05 -6.93
CA ALA A 128 0.76 -11.59 -6.99
C ALA A 128 2.09 -11.01 -6.52
N ILE A 129 2.52 -9.92 -7.16
CA ILE A 129 3.68 -9.12 -6.78
C ILE A 129 3.22 -7.69 -6.48
N LEU A 130 3.59 -7.17 -5.32
CA LEU A 130 3.06 -5.90 -4.81
C LEU A 130 4.22 -4.94 -4.57
N ILE A 131 4.24 -3.84 -5.31
CA ILE A 131 5.25 -2.79 -5.19
C ILE A 131 4.61 -1.61 -4.47
N ASP A 132 5.03 -1.31 -3.25
CA ASP A 132 4.62 -0.10 -2.53
C ASP A 132 5.79 0.87 -2.44
N SER A 133 5.68 2.04 -3.07
CA SER A 133 6.71 3.08 -3.00
C SER A 133 6.26 4.23 -2.10
N GLY A 134 6.53 4.07 -0.80
CA GLY A 134 6.29 5.07 0.23
C GLY A 134 7.59 5.52 0.92
N THR A 135 7.54 5.66 2.25
CA THR A 135 8.73 5.98 3.08
C THR A 135 9.84 4.93 2.86
N ALA A 136 9.48 3.65 2.86
CA ALA A 136 10.25 2.57 2.27
C ALA A 136 9.62 2.17 0.93
N THR A 137 10.41 1.53 0.07
CA THR A 137 9.86 0.83 -1.10
C THR A 137 9.88 -0.67 -0.84
N THR A 138 8.73 -1.33 -0.87
CA THR A 138 8.64 -2.78 -0.71
C THR A 138 8.28 -3.45 -2.04
N ILE A 139 8.76 -4.67 -2.24
CA ILE A 139 8.28 -5.57 -3.29
C ILE A 139 7.94 -6.90 -2.63
N ASP A 140 6.65 -7.16 -2.48
CA ASP A 140 6.10 -8.31 -1.75
C ASP A 140 5.55 -9.37 -2.70
N TYR A 141 5.69 -10.64 -2.29
CA TYR A 141 5.26 -11.80 -3.04
C TYR A 141 4.11 -12.51 -2.33
N VAL A 142 3.06 -12.81 -3.08
CA VAL A 142 1.95 -13.66 -2.67
C VAL A 142 1.89 -14.83 -3.64
N ASN A 143 1.97 -16.05 -3.12
CA ASN A 143 2.00 -17.26 -3.95
C ASN A 143 0.61 -17.57 -4.57
N ALA A 144 0.51 -18.56 -5.44
CA ALA A 144 -0.72 -18.97 -6.11
C ALA A 144 -1.87 -19.29 -5.14
N ASP A 145 -1.56 -19.84 -3.96
CA ASP A 145 -2.54 -20.14 -2.90
C ASP A 145 -3.05 -18.91 -2.15
N GLY A 146 -2.42 -17.75 -2.32
CA GLY A 146 -2.83 -16.50 -1.65
C GLY A 146 -2.14 -16.28 -0.33
N THR A 147 -1.08 -17.03 -0.10
CA THR A 147 -0.22 -16.92 1.06
C THR A 147 0.79 -15.79 0.85
N PHE A 148 0.89 -14.89 1.82
CA PHE A 148 1.95 -13.90 1.84
C PHE A 148 3.29 -14.57 2.20
N CYS A 149 4.27 -14.50 1.30
CA CYS A 149 5.56 -15.19 1.44
C CYS A 149 6.72 -14.26 1.79
N GLY A 150 6.44 -12.98 2.08
CA GLY A 150 7.46 -11.96 2.32
C GLY A 150 7.84 -11.20 1.06
N GLY A 151 9.05 -10.65 1.04
CA GLY A 151 9.46 -9.73 -0.02
C GLY A 151 10.79 -9.03 0.25
N ALA A 152 11.06 -7.98 -0.52
CA ALA A 152 12.21 -7.11 -0.37
C ALA A 152 11.80 -5.74 0.17
N ILE A 153 12.69 -5.09 0.94
CA ILE A 153 12.52 -3.73 1.45
C ILE A 153 13.73 -2.91 1.03
N LEU A 154 13.49 -1.77 0.39
CA LEU A 154 14.45 -0.74 0.01
C LEU A 154 14.14 0.55 0.76
N PRO A 155 15.14 1.40 1.04
CA PRO A 155 14.86 2.79 1.41
C PRO A 155 14.09 3.48 0.28
N GLY A 156 13.06 4.25 0.59
CA GLY A 156 12.34 5.06 -0.40
C GLY A 156 13.16 6.27 -0.84
N PHE A 157 12.67 6.99 -1.86
CA PHE A 157 13.35 8.16 -2.44
C PHE A 157 13.77 9.20 -1.39
N GLU A 158 12.85 9.59 -0.51
CA GLU A 158 13.13 10.58 0.54
C GLU A 158 14.17 10.08 1.55
N LEU A 159 14.12 8.80 1.94
CA LEU A 159 15.11 8.22 2.85
C LEU A 159 16.51 8.20 2.22
N CYS A 160 16.61 7.83 0.94
CA CYS A 160 17.86 7.88 0.19
C CYS A 160 18.43 9.30 0.11
N ALA A 161 17.59 10.29 -0.22
CA ALA A 161 17.99 11.69 -0.30
C ALA A 161 18.48 12.23 1.06
N ARG A 162 17.74 11.93 2.13
CA ARG A 162 18.15 12.29 3.50
C ARG A 162 19.45 11.61 3.91
N ALA A 163 19.65 10.35 3.56
CA ALA A 163 20.88 9.64 3.88
C ALA A 163 22.10 10.28 3.21
N LEU A 164 22.00 10.66 1.94
CA LEU A 164 23.07 11.38 1.23
C LEU A 164 23.41 12.71 1.91
N ASN A 165 22.41 13.49 2.28
CA ASN A 165 22.63 14.77 2.95
C ASN A 165 23.17 14.60 4.39
N GLN A 166 22.63 13.67 5.16
CA GLN A 166 22.97 13.50 6.58
C GLN A 166 24.35 12.85 6.80
N TYR A 167 24.73 11.91 5.92
CA TYR A 167 25.96 11.12 6.08
C TYR A 167 27.11 11.57 5.17
N THR A 168 27.00 12.76 4.56
CA THR A 168 28.10 13.37 3.79
C THR A 168 28.23 14.85 4.12
N ALA A 169 29.43 15.42 3.95
CA ALA A 169 29.71 16.80 4.38
C ALA A 169 29.16 17.89 3.43
N LEU A 170 28.98 17.58 2.14
CA LEU A 170 28.77 18.58 1.10
C LEU A 170 27.56 18.31 0.18
N LEU A 171 26.90 17.15 0.30
CA LEU A 171 25.76 16.85 -0.58
C LEU A 171 24.50 17.58 -0.08
N PRO A 172 23.81 18.35 -0.94
CA PRO A 172 22.55 18.98 -0.58
C PRO A 172 21.45 17.94 -0.39
N HIS A 173 20.42 18.30 0.37
CA HIS A 173 19.19 17.51 0.47
C HIS A 173 18.32 17.82 -0.75
N ILE A 174 17.96 16.79 -1.51
CA ILE A 174 17.00 16.88 -2.62
C ILE A 174 15.67 16.29 -2.13
N PRO A 175 14.69 17.11 -1.73
CA PRO A 175 13.45 16.61 -1.15
C PRO A 175 12.57 15.95 -2.23
N MET A 176 11.80 14.95 -1.82
CA MET A 176 10.96 14.16 -2.72
C MET A 176 9.91 14.99 -3.48
N HIS A 177 9.42 16.09 -2.92
CA HIS A 177 8.47 16.95 -3.62
C HIS A 177 9.09 17.64 -4.85
N GLU A 178 10.39 17.94 -4.83
CA GLU A 178 11.10 18.45 -6.00
C GLU A 178 11.22 17.38 -7.09
N LEU A 179 11.40 16.10 -6.72
CA LEU A 179 11.41 14.99 -7.67
C LEU A 179 10.03 14.79 -8.32
N LEU A 180 8.95 14.92 -7.54
CA LEU A 180 7.58 14.79 -8.01
C LEU A 180 7.11 15.96 -8.87
N ALA A 181 7.61 17.17 -8.60
CA ALA A 181 7.20 18.38 -9.29
C ALA A 181 7.95 18.62 -10.62
N ARG A 182 8.89 17.75 -11.01
CA ARG A 182 9.67 17.95 -12.23
C ARG A 182 8.81 17.80 -13.47
N GLU A 183 8.96 18.75 -14.40
CA GLU A 183 8.31 18.69 -15.71
C GLU A 183 9.01 17.69 -16.65
N SER A 184 10.29 17.42 -16.43
CA SER A 184 11.10 16.50 -17.24
C SER A 184 11.84 15.47 -16.40
N LEU A 185 12.07 14.31 -17.02
CA LEU A 185 12.89 13.25 -16.44
C LEU A 185 14.31 13.77 -16.16
N PRO A 186 14.97 13.31 -15.08
CA PRO A 186 16.37 13.60 -14.85
C PRO A 186 17.26 13.03 -15.95
N ASP A 187 18.28 13.79 -16.36
CA ASP A 187 19.34 13.26 -17.22
C ASP A 187 20.00 12.03 -16.56
N GLU A 188 20.41 11.06 -17.37
CA GLU A 188 21.09 9.85 -16.86
C GLU A 188 22.46 10.19 -16.27
N VAL A 189 23.11 11.26 -16.73
CA VAL A 189 24.40 11.73 -16.22
C VAL A 189 24.31 13.19 -15.80
N GLY A 190 24.20 13.42 -14.49
CA GLY A 190 24.17 14.76 -13.91
C GLY A 190 25.49 15.50 -14.05
N ARG A 191 25.44 16.77 -14.47
CA ARG A 191 26.62 17.63 -14.70
C ARG A 191 26.99 18.54 -13.53
N ASN A 192 26.23 18.46 -12.44
CA ASN A 192 26.51 19.11 -11.17
C ASN A 192 26.02 18.20 -10.04
N THR A 193 26.35 18.54 -8.78
CA THR A 193 26.04 17.71 -7.62
C THR A 193 24.55 17.42 -7.47
N GLU A 194 23.68 18.42 -7.60
CA GLU A 194 22.23 18.25 -7.48
C GLU A 194 21.71 17.32 -8.58
N ALA A 195 22.06 17.58 -9.84
CA ALA A 195 21.67 16.75 -10.98
C ALA A 195 22.21 15.30 -10.86
N ALA A 196 23.42 15.12 -10.33
CA ALA A 196 24.01 13.80 -10.12
C ALA A 196 23.27 13.03 -9.01
N ILE A 197 22.91 13.69 -7.91
CA ILE A 197 22.08 13.12 -6.85
C ILE A 197 20.70 12.78 -7.41
N THR A 198 20.04 13.71 -8.10
CA THR A 198 18.72 13.50 -8.71
C THR A 198 18.74 12.31 -9.67
N SER A 199 19.73 12.22 -10.56
CA SER A 199 19.89 11.09 -11.48
C SER A 199 20.06 9.77 -10.71
N GLY A 200 20.97 9.73 -9.75
CA GLY A 200 21.25 8.52 -8.96
C GLY A 200 20.05 8.07 -8.14
N LEU A 201 19.34 8.99 -7.49
CA LEU A 201 18.11 8.71 -6.74
C LEU A 201 17.01 8.19 -7.67
N TYR A 202 16.82 8.82 -8.83
CA TYR A 202 15.73 8.47 -9.74
C TYR A 202 16.01 7.15 -10.48
N TRP A 203 17.06 7.12 -11.30
CA TRP A 203 17.39 5.98 -12.15
C TRP A 203 17.92 4.79 -11.35
N GLY A 204 18.62 5.04 -10.24
CA GLY A 204 19.05 3.98 -9.33
C GLY A 204 17.86 3.26 -8.69
N HIS A 205 16.83 4.00 -8.26
CA HIS A 205 15.64 3.40 -7.65
C HIS A 205 14.78 2.67 -8.69
N VAL A 206 14.59 3.24 -9.88
CA VAL A 206 13.96 2.55 -11.03
C VAL A 206 14.67 1.25 -11.33
N GLY A 207 16.01 1.27 -11.40
CA GLY A 207 16.83 0.09 -11.66
C GLY A 207 16.70 -0.98 -10.56
N ALA A 208 16.71 -0.57 -9.30
CA ALA A 208 16.57 -1.47 -8.15
C ALA A 208 15.20 -2.15 -8.13
N VAL A 209 14.11 -1.39 -8.27
CA VAL A 209 12.74 -1.92 -8.31
C VAL A 209 12.57 -2.87 -9.49
N ASN A 210 12.97 -2.48 -10.70
CA ASN A 210 12.88 -3.35 -11.88
C ASN A 210 13.74 -4.63 -11.73
N GLY A 211 14.90 -4.54 -11.08
CA GLY A 211 15.77 -5.70 -10.83
C GLY A 211 15.16 -6.72 -9.86
N LEU A 212 14.48 -6.23 -8.82
CA LEU A 212 13.76 -7.06 -7.84
C LEU A 212 12.47 -7.63 -8.43
N LEU A 213 11.69 -6.83 -9.15
CA LEU A 213 10.51 -7.28 -9.88
C LEU A 213 10.85 -8.44 -10.81
N ARG A 214 11.91 -8.31 -11.64
CA ARG A 214 12.34 -9.40 -12.53
C ARG A 214 12.64 -10.72 -11.79
N ARG A 215 13.19 -10.67 -10.58
CA ARG A 215 13.49 -11.87 -9.78
C ARG A 215 12.20 -12.53 -9.29
N GLN A 216 11.25 -11.74 -8.80
CA GLN A 216 9.96 -12.25 -8.35
C GLN A 216 9.09 -12.72 -9.52
N MET A 217 9.16 -12.07 -10.68
CA MET A 217 8.52 -12.55 -11.92
C MET A 217 9.06 -13.92 -12.34
N HIS A 218 10.37 -14.16 -12.23
CA HIS A 218 10.95 -15.47 -12.51
C HIS A 218 10.48 -16.53 -11.50
N LEU A 219 10.39 -16.18 -10.22
CA LEU A 219 9.81 -17.05 -9.18
C LEU A 219 8.36 -17.41 -9.50
N ALA A 220 7.52 -16.42 -9.81
CA ALA A 220 6.13 -16.64 -10.22
C ALA A 220 6.00 -17.55 -11.45
N GLY A 221 6.84 -17.32 -12.46
CA GLY A 221 6.86 -18.15 -13.66
C GLY A 221 7.12 -19.62 -13.34
N ARG A 222 8.11 -19.90 -12.49
CA ARG A 222 8.41 -21.26 -12.03
C ARG A 222 7.26 -21.89 -11.25
N GLU A 223 6.66 -21.14 -10.34
CA GLU A 223 5.51 -21.63 -9.56
C GLU A 223 4.32 -21.99 -10.46
N LEU A 224 4.04 -21.16 -11.47
CA LEU A 224 2.98 -21.42 -12.46
C LEU A 224 3.29 -22.65 -13.33
N GLU A 225 4.54 -22.85 -13.74
CA GLU A 225 4.98 -24.05 -14.47
C GLU A 225 4.84 -25.33 -13.61
N GLU A 226 5.21 -25.26 -12.33
CA GLU A 226 5.15 -26.39 -11.39
C GLU A 226 3.70 -26.77 -11.03
N THR A 227 2.81 -25.79 -10.87
CA THR A 227 1.40 -26.03 -10.51
C THR A 227 0.52 -26.47 -11.68
N GLY A 228 0.87 -26.11 -12.92
CA GLY A 228 0.14 -26.50 -14.14
C GLY A 228 -1.33 -26.07 -14.18
N GLY A 229 -1.72 -25.13 -13.31
CA GLY A 229 -3.11 -24.72 -13.10
C GLY A 229 -3.66 -23.74 -14.15
N PRO A 230 -4.93 -23.34 -14.02
CA PRO A 230 -5.59 -22.41 -14.97
C PRO A 230 -4.84 -21.08 -15.16
N ALA A 231 -4.14 -20.61 -14.12
CA ALA A 231 -3.35 -19.38 -14.15
C ALA A 231 -2.08 -19.47 -15.02
N ALA A 232 -1.57 -20.69 -15.29
CA ALA A 232 -0.50 -20.88 -16.27
C ALA A 232 -0.96 -20.51 -17.69
N MET A 233 -2.28 -20.45 -17.93
CA MET A 233 -2.86 -20.04 -19.21
C MET A 233 -3.25 -18.56 -19.28
N THR A 234 -3.28 -17.82 -18.16
CA THR A 234 -3.82 -16.44 -18.07
C THR A 234 -2.79 -15.33 -18.24
N GLY A 235 -1.49 -15.63 -18.28
CA GLY A 235 -0.47 -14.65 -18.73
C GLY A 235 0.48 -14.08 -17.67
N GLY A 236 0.60 -14.72 -16.51
CA GLY A 236 1.61 -14.37 -15.48
C GLY A 236 0.98 -13.93 -14.15
N PRO A 237 1.79 -13.45 -13.19
CA PRO A 237 1.28 -12.96 -11.91
C PRO A 237 0.54 -11.62 -12.06
N LEU A 238 -0.39 -11.35 -11.14
CA LEU A 238 -0.91 -10.00 -10.94
C LEU A 238 0.21 -9.12 -10.37
N VAL A 239 0.54 -8.02 -11.03
CA VAL A 239 1.54 -7.07 -10.51
C VAL A 239 0.89 -5.73 -10.21
N LEU A 240 0.94 -5.29 -8.96
CA LEU A 240 0.36 -4.03 -8.50
C LEU A 240 1.46 -3.06 -8.05
N LEU A 241 1.29 -1.79 -8.38
CA LEU A 241 2.10 -0.68 -7.91
C LEU A 241 1.23 0.28 -7.10
N THR A 242 1.70 0.69 -5.93
CA THR A 242 1.03 1.66 -5.05
C THR A 242 2.06 2.55 -4.34
N GLY A 243 1.58 3.44 -3.48
CA GLY A 243 2.42 4.33 -2.66
C GLY A 243 2.59 5.73 -3.24
N GLY A 244 3.01 6.67 -2.38
CA GLY A 244 3.06 8.10 -2.71
C GLY A 244 4.14 8.49 -3.74
N ALA A 245 5.13 7.62 -3.97
CA ALA A 245 6.16 7.79 -5.00
C ALA A 245 5.92 6.92 -6.24
N ALA A 246 4.81 6.18 -6.30
CA ALA A 246 4.50 5.27 -7.41
C ALA A 246 4.54 5.94 -8.78
N THR A 247 4.07 7.18 -8.87
CA THR A 247 4.03 7.95 -10.12
C THR A 247 5.43 8.23 -10.70
N LEU A 248 6.49 8.20 -9.88
CA LEU A 248 7.87 8.28 -10.36
C LEU A 248 8.31 6.98 -11.02
N LEU A 249 7.78 5.84 -10.57
CA LEU A 249 8.13 4.51 -11.05
C LEU A 249 7.26 4.06 -12.23
N GLN A 250 5.98 4.40 -12.21
CA GLN A 250 4.95 3.94 -13.15
C GLN A 250 5.36 4.03 -14.63
N PRO A 251 5.96 5.14 -15.12
CA PRO A 251 6.35 5.25 -16.54
C PRO A 251 7.44 4.26 -16.96
N HIS A 252 8.17 3.69 -16.00
CA HIS A 252 9.32 2.79 -16.22
C HIS A 252 9.03 1.35 -15.84
N MET A 253 7.77 1.05 -15.48
CA MET A 253 7.33 -0.30 -15.17
C MET A 253 6.85 -1.02 -16.44
N PRO A 254 7.01 -2.35 -16.53
CA PRO A 254 6.40 -3.14 -17.60
C PRO A 254 4.88 -2.98 -17.65
N SER A 255 4.27 -3.16 -18.82
CA SER A 255 2.82 -2.96 -19.03
C SER A 255 1.91 -3.86 -18.20
N ILE A 256 2.42 -4.97 -17.64
CA ILE A 256 1.68 -5.86 -16.73
C ILE A 256 1.46 -5.22 -15.35
N VAL A 257 2.23 -4.20 -14.99
CA VAL A 257 2.13 -3.53 -13.70
C VAL A 257 0.95 -2.57 -13.69
N ARG A 258 -0.05 -2.86 -12.86
CA ARG A 258 -1.22 -2.00 -12.67
C ARG A 258 -1.01 -1.05 -11.50
N TYR A 259 -1.27 0.23 -11.70
CA TYR A 259 -1.18 1.23 -10.64
C TYR A 259 -2.50 1.31 -9.85
N GLU A 260 -2.47 0.93 -8.57
CA GLU A 260 -3.57 1.11 -7.61
C GLU A 260 -3.18 2.07 -6.49
N PRO A 261 -3.56 3.35 -6.55
CA PRO A 261 -3.12 4.37 -5.60
C PRO A 261 -3.61 4.17 -4.15
N HIS A 262 -4.63 3.32 -3.94
CA HIS A 262 -5.32 3.17 -2.65
C HIS A 262 -5.21 1.77 -2.06
N LEU A 263 -4.30 0.94 -2.57
CA LEU A 263 -4.29 -0.50 -2.33
C LEU A 263 -4.34 -0.89 -0.85
N SER A 264 -3.53 -0.26 0.01
CA SER A 264 -3.50 -0.57 1.45
C SER A 264 -4.81 -0.20 2.15
N LEU A 265 -5.36 0.97 1.83
CA LEU A 265 -6.64 1.43 2.38
C LEU A 265 -7.83 0.60 1.85
N GLN A 266 -7.77 0.14 0.61
CA GLN A 266 -8.75 -0.78 0.03
C GLN A 266 -8.70 -2.14 0.74
N GLY A 267 -7.51 -2.65 1.03
CA GLY A 267 -7.35 -3.86 1.86
C GLY A 267 -7.96 -3.67 3.25
N LEU A 268 -7.74 -2.51 3.87
CA LEU A 268 -8.29 -2.18 5.19
C LEU A 268 -9.82 -2.08 5.17
N ALA A 269 -10.38 -1.41 4.15
CA ALA A 269 -11.81 -1.30 3.95
C ALA A 269 -12.47 -2.67 3.75
N PHE A 270 -11.81 -3.55 3.00
CA PHE A 270 -12.29 -4.93 2.82
C PHE A 270 -12.34 -5.70 4.14
N VAL A 271 -11.28 -5.60 4.97
CA VAL A 271 -11.25 -6.21 6.30
C VAL A 271 -12.41 -5.69 7.16
N ALA A 272 -12.63 -4.38 7.22
CA ALA A 272 -13.75 -3.79 7.96
C ALA A 272 -15.11 -4.34 7.51
N ALA A 273 -15.37 -4.36 6.20
CA ALA A 273 -16.63 -4.86 5.65
C ALA A 273 -16.87 -6.35 5.94
N SER A 274 -15.81 -7.16 6.02
CA SER A 274 -15.90 -8.57 6.41
C SER A 274 -16.24 -8.75 7.89
N GLN A 275 -15.69 -7.91 8.77
CA GLN A 275 -15.96 -7.94 10.21
C GLN A 275 -17.36 -7.38 10.56
N HIS A 276 -17.82 -6.37 9.83
CA HIS A 276 -19.20 -5.86 9.96
C HIS A 276 -20.26 -6.92 9.70
N ARG A 277 -20.01 -7.86 8.76
CA ARG A 277 -20.94 -8.96 8.48
C ARG A 277 -21.04 -9.95 9.64
N ALA A 278 -19.91 -10.32 10.25
CA ALA A 278 -19.89 -11.28 11.36
C ALA A 278 -20.75 -10.80 12.54
N VAL A 279 -20.72 -9.50 12.83
CA VAL A 279 -21.48 -8.88 13.94
C VAL A 279 -22.98 -8.72 13.62
N ALA A 280 -23.37 -8.62 12.34
CA ALA A 280 -24.78 -8.47 11.95
C ALA A 280 -25.55 -9.79 11.85
N THR A 281 -24.84 -10.92 11.85
CA THR A 281 -25.42 -12.28 11.81
C THR A 281 -25.56 -12.95 13.18
N ASP A 282 -25.07 -12.31 14.23
CA ASP A 282 -25.21 -12.71 15.64
C ASP A 282 -26.35 -11.93 16.34
#